data_AF-A0A1H3JUK5-F1
#
_entry.id   AF-A0A1H3JUK5-F1
#
_cell.length_a   1.000
_cell.length_b   1.000
_cell.length_c   1.000
_cell.angle_alpha   90.00
_cell.angle_beta   90.00
_cell.angle_gamma   90.00
#
_symmetry.space_group_name_H-M   'P 1'
#
loop_
_entity.id
_entity.type
_entity.pdbx_description
1 polymer ?
#
loop_
_entity_poly.entity_id
_entity_poly.type
_entity_poly.pdbx_seq_one_letter_code
_entity_poly.pdbx_strand_id
1 'polypeptide(L)'
;MRIGGQPLSMWIKTMKQADKISNPKNFDPSKFIEPGMDITGRSDWKKIVEVSDDIKEKVIQQTRRNFINGFGMVNDESENFNEFIKKHAQTLPVDKRASTMWTLTQIKTGEAQKLVDIVREHNPTWKHGEPFDPSIFKNYFSYTGFDKRV
;
A
#
# COMPACT_ATOMS: atom_id res chain seq x y z
N MET A 1 -24.23 -44.19 -22.07
CA MET A 1 -24.91 -43.45 -20.98
C MET A 1 -24.55 -41.97 -21.08
N ARG A 2 -25.54 -41.05 -21.02
CA ARG A 2 -25.36 -39.58 -21.13
C ARG A 2 -25.93 -38.93 -19.87
N ILE A 3 -25.30 -37.86 -19.39
CA ILE A 3 -25.79 -37.06 -18.26
C ILE A 3 -26.00 -35.63 -18.78
N GLY A 4 -27.20 -35.07 -18.62
CA GLY A 4 -27.52 -33.70 -19.07
C GLY A 4 -27.27 -33.45 -20.57
N GLY A 5 -27.48 -34.46 -21.42
CA GLY A 5 -27.22 -34.35 -22.87
C GLY A 5 -25.76 -34.54 -23.31
N GLN A 6 -24.79 -34.54 -22.39
CA GLN A 6 -23.39 -34.80 -22.71
C GLN A 6 -22.98 -36.26 -22.45
N PRO A 7 -22.01 -36.82 -23.21
CA PRO A 7 -21.47 -38.15 -22.95
C PRO A 7 -20.88 -38.24 -21.54
N LEU A 8 -21.08 -39.36 -20.84
CA LEU A 8 -20.54 -39.60 -19.49
C LEU A 8 -19.01 -39.43 -19.44
N SER A 9 -18.30 -39.79 -20.51
CA SER A 9 -16.85 -39.59 -20.63
C SER A 9 -16.43 -38.12 -20.60
N MET A 10 -17.29 -37.24 -21.10
CA MET A 10 -17.06 -35.79 -21.06
C MET A 10 -17.26 -35.25 -19.65
N TRP A 11 -18.32 -35.67 -18.96
CA TRP A 11 -18.57 -35.33 -17.56
C TRP A 11 -17.44 -35.76 -16.62
N ILE A 12 -16.91 -36.98 -16.79
CA ILE A 12 -15.78 -37.47 -15.99
C ILE A 12 -14.52 -36.63 -16.24
N LYS A 13 -14.27 -36.19 -17.48
CA LYS A 13 -13.15 -35.28 -17.79
C LYS A 13 -13.35 -33.93 -17.10
N THR A 14 -14.54 -33.35 -17.18
CA THR A 14 -14.87 -32.07 -16.54
C THR A 14 -14.72 -32.14 -15.03
N MET A 15 -15.21 -33.20 -14.38
CA MET A 15 -15.06 -33.39 -12.93
C MET A 15 -13.59 -33.55 -12.52
N LYS A 16 -12.79 -34.35 -13.25
CA LYS A 16 -11.36 -34.46 -12.99
C LYS A 16 -10.61 -33.14 -13.19
N GLN A 17 -11.05 -32.31 -14.13
CA GLN A 17 -10.47 -30.99 -14.36
C GLN A 17 -10.87 -30.00 -13.26
N ALA A 18 -12.12 -30.03 -12.82
CA ALA A 18 -12.61 -29.25 -11.68
C ALA A 18 -11.86 -29.63 -10.39
N ASP A 19 -11.68 -30.92 -10.11
CA ASP A 19 -10.91 -31.42 -8.96
C ASP A 19 -9.43 -31.00 -9.03
N LYS A 20 -8.83 -31.00 -10.22
CA LYS A 20 -7.46 -30.47 -10.39
C LYS A 20 -7.37 -28.98 -10.10
N ILE A 21 -8.37 -28.19 -10.50
CA ILE A 21 -8.38 -26.74 -10.29
C ILE A 21 -8.67 -26.41 -8.83
N SER A 22 -9.58 -27.13 -8.18
CA SER A 22 -10.03 -26.87 -6.81
C SER A 22 -9.11 -27.47 -5.73
N ASN A 23 -8.23 -28.42 -6.10
CA ASN A 23 -7.32 -29.05 -5.15
C ASN A 23 -6.32 -28.01 -4.60
N PRO A 24 -6.33 -27.72 -3.28
CA PRO A 24 -5.42 -26.76 -2.66
C PRO A 24 -3.94 -27.12 -2.84
N LYS A 25 -3.61 -28.40 -3.05
CA LYS A 25 -2.24 -28.85 -3.33
C LYS A 25 -1.70 -28.39 -4.70
N ASN A 26 -2.59 -27.96 -5.61
CA ASN A 26 -2.22 -27.39 -6.91
C ASN A 26 -2.18 -25.86 -6.88
N PHE A 27 -2.53 -25.23 -5.75
CA PHE A 27 -2.34 -23.81 -5.53
C PHE A 27 -0.86 -23.55 -5.21
N ASP A 28 -0.18 -22.89 -6.14
CA ASP A 28 1.19 -22.43 -5.96
C ASP A 28 1.17 -20.91 -5.67
N PRO A 29 1.20 -20.51 -4.39
CA PRO A 29 1.17 -19.09 -4.03
C PRO A 29 2.38 -18.33 -4.57
N SER A 30 3.50 -19.00 -4.87
CA SER A 30 4.70 -18.34 -5.37
C SER A 30 4.49 -17.67 -6.73
N LYS A 31 3.52 -18.14 -7.53
CA LYS A 31 3.13 -17.49 -8.80
C LYS A 31 2.45 -16.14 -8.63
N PHE A 32 1.96 -15.84 -7.43
CA PHE A 32 1.32 -14.57 -7.09
C PHE A 32 2.24 -13.68 -6.22
N ILE A 33 3.41 -14.19 -5.84
CA ILE A 33 4.39 -13.45 -5.04
C ILE A 33 5.45 -12.89 -5.97
N GLU A 34 5.54 -11.57 -6.04
CA GLU A 34 6.57 -10.92 -6.84
C GLU A 34 7.97 -11.21 -6.27
N PRO A 35 8.99 -11.40 -7.13
CA PRO A 35 10.35 -11.63 -6.66
C PRO A 35 10.83 -10.53 -5.72
N GLY A 36 11.33 -10.93 -4.54
CA GLY A 36 11.81 -10.01 -3.50
C GLY A 36 10.73 -9.48 -2.57
N MET A 37 9.49 -9.96 -2.71
CA MET A 37 8.32 -9.53 -1.93
C MET A 37 7.79 -10.59 -0.96
N ASP A 38 8.32 -11.81 -0.99
CA ASP A 38 7.98 -12.82 0.01
C ASP A 38 8.61 -12.47 1.37
N ILE A 39 7.76 -12.02 2.28
CA ILE A 39 8.12 -11.65 3.65
C ILE A 39 7.66 -12.70 4.67
N THR A 40 7.07 -13.80 4.22
CA THR A 40 6.47 -14.82 5.08
C THR A 40 7.52 -15.44 5.99
N GLY A 41 7.31 -15.39 7.31
CA GLY A 41 8.25 -15.93 8.30
C GLY A 41 9.59 -15.18 8.40
N ARG A 42 9.72 -14.00 7.76
CA ARG A 42 10.94 -13.21 7.69
C ARG A 42 10.80 -11.86 8.39
N SER A 43 11.90 -11.33 8.90
CA SER A 43 11.98 -10.00 9.53
C SER A 43 13.15 -9.15 9.04
N ASP A 44 14.07 -9.72 8.27
CA ASP A 44 15.27 -9.05 7.73
C ASP A 44 14.95 -7.87 6.79
N TRP A 45 13.74 -7.88 6.24
CA TRP A 45 13.22 -6.81 5.41
C TRP A 45 12.83 -5.55 6.19
N LYS A 46 12.57 -5.63 7.51
CA LYS A 46 12.16 -4.49 8.37
C LYS A 46 13.33 -3.58 8.77
N LYS A 47 14.24 -3.31 7.85
CA LYS A 47 15.40 -2.42 8.03
C LYS A 47 15.18 -1.12 7.28
N ILE A 48 15.56 -0.01 7.91
CA ILE A 48 15.59 1.30 7.25
C ILE A 48 16.78 1.32 6.28
N VAL A 49 16.51 1.63 5.02
CA VAL A 49 17.53 1.74 3.98
C VAL A 49 17.54 3.17 3.43
N GLU A 50 18.65 3.55 2.82
CA GLU A 50 18.72 4.82 2.12
C GLU A 50 17.78 4.82 0.91
N VAL A 51 17.06 5.93 0.75
CA VAL A 51 16.21 6.21 -0.41
C VAL A 51 16.53 7.63 -0.88
N SER A 52 16.42 7.91 -2.17
CA SER A 52 16.66 9.24 -2.72
C SER A 52 15.67 10.27 -2.16
N ASP A 53 16.15 11.51 -1.99
CA ASP A 53 15.33 12.59 -1.41
C ASP A 53 14.10 12.90 -2.27
N ASP A 54 14.21 12.80 -3.60
CA ASP A 54 13.07 12.96 -4.52
C ASP A 54 11.92 12.00 -4.22
N ILE A 55 12.24 10.75 -3.85
CA ILE A 55 11.21 9.74 -3.55
C ILE A 55 10.64 9.97 -2.15
N LYS A 56 11.49 10.36 -1.19
CA LYS A 56 11.02 10.75 0.16
C LYS A 56 10.04 11.91 0.07
N GLU A 57 10.38 12.94 -0.69
CA GLU A 57 9.57 14.13 -0.88
C GLU A 57 8.23 13.79 -1.53
N LYS A 58 8.22 12.96 -2.58
CA LYS A 58 6.97 12.48 -3.20
C LYS A 58 6.06 11.76 -2.20
N VAL A 59 6.63 10.88 -1.37
CA VAL A 59 5.87 10.19 -0.30
C VAL A 59 5.28 11.17 0.69
N ILE A 60 6.06 12.15 1.14
CA ILE A 60 5.63 13.16 2.10
C ILE A 60 4.50 14.01 1.51
N GLN A 61 4.66 14.51 0.29
CA GLN A 61 3.64 15.34 -0.37
C GLN A 61 2.34 14.58 -0.62
N GLN A 62 2.41 13.34 -1.11
CA GLN A 62 1.24 12.48 -1.30
C GLN A 62 0.53 12.21 0.04
N THR A 63 1.30 11.97 1.11
CA THR A 63 0.74 11.76 2.46
C THR A 63 -0.01 13.00 2.93
N ARG A 64 0.56 14.20 2.77
CA ARG A 64 -0.07 15.48 3.14
C ARG A 64 -1.35 15.72 2.36
N ARG A 65 -1.33 15.58 1.03
CA ARG A 65 -2.53 15.75 0.18
C ARG A 65 -3.64 14.79 0.59
N ASN A 66 -3.35 13.49 0.69
CA ASN A 66 -4.34 12.50 1.10
C ASN A 66 -4.89 12.77 2.51
N PHE A 67 -4.03 13.17 3.45
CA PHE A 67 -4.46 13.48 4.81
C PHE A 67 -5.42 14.69 4.85
N ILE A 68 -5.13 15.76 4.11
CA ILE A 68 -5.98 16.95 4.06
C ILE A 68 -7.31 16.63 3.37
N ASN A 69 -7.26 16.02 2.19
CA ASN A 69 -8.46 15.74 1.40
C ASN A 69 -9.39 14.72 2.09
N GLY A 70 -8.81 13.76 2.81
CA GLY A 70 -9.56 12.72 3.50
C GLY A 70 -9.80 12.98 4.98
N PHE A 71 -9.46 14.17 5.51
CA PHE A 71 -9.53 14.47 6.95
C PHE A 71 -8.89 13.38 7.83
N GLY A 72 -7.69 12.95 7.45
CA GLY A 72 -6.94 11.90 8.14
C GLY A 72 -7.45 10.48 7.89
N MET A 73 -8.35 10.28 6.93
CA MET A 73 -8.81 8.98 6.42
C MET A 73 -8.42 8.79 4.94
N VAL A 74 -8.40 7.54 4.48
CA VAL A 74 -8.32 7.23 3.05
C VAL A 74 -9.72 7.31 2.44
N ASN A 75 -9.85 7.97 1.29
CA ASN A 75 -11.09 8.13 0.53
C ASN A 75 -10.87 7.79 -0.96
N ASP A 76 -11.92 7.89 -1.77
CA ASP A 76 -11.87 7.54 -3.20
C ASP A 76 -10.96 8.47 -4.03
N GLU A 77 -10.71 9.69 -3.55
CA GLU A 77 -9.80 10.65 -4.17
C GLU A 77 -8.34 10.47 -3.73
N SER A 78 -8.09 9.60 -2.75
CA SER A 78 -6.75 9.39 -2.21
C SER A 78 -5.87 8.70 -3.24
N GLU A 79 -4.71 9.31 -3.51
CA GLU A 79 -3.71 8.70 -4.37
C GLU A 79 -3.26 7.35 -3.78
N ASN A 80 -3.14 6.32 -4.63
CA ASN A 80 -2.78 4.96 -4.19
C ASN A 80 -1.30 4.84 -3.82
N PHE A 81 -1.00 5.09 -2.55
CA PHE A 81 0.35 5.00 -2.00
C PHE A 81 0.98 3.61 -2.17
N ASN A 82 0.20 2.55 -1.95
CA ASN A 82 0.71 1.18 -2.00
C ASN A 82 1.16 0.81 -3.42
N GLU A 83 0.43 1.27 -4.43
CA GLU A 83 0.81 1.09 -5.82
C GLU A 83 2.07 1.90 -6.18
N PHE A 84 2.17 3.14 -5.72
CA PHE A 84 3.35 3.98 -5.94
C PHE A 84 4.63 3.34 -5.36
N ILE A 85 4.63 2.96 -4.08
CA ILE A 85 5.82 2.36 -3.45
C ILE A 85 6.18 1.02 -4.08
N LYS A 86 5.18 0.25 -4.52
CA LYS A 86 5.38 -1.03 -5.19
C LYS A 86 6.06 -0.83 -6.54
N LYS A 87 5.54 0.07 -7.38
CA LYS A 87 6.15 0.41 -8.68
C LYS A 87 7.58 0.91 -8.51
N HIS A 88 7.83 1.77 -7.52
CA HIS A 88 9.19 2.24 -7.24
C HIS A 88 10.11 1.07 -6.82
N ALA A 89 9.69 0.24 -5.87
CA ALA A 89 10.50 -0.90 -5.40
C ALA A 89 10.82 -1.89 -6.53
N GLN A 90 9.93 -2.09 -7.50
CA GLN A 90 10.19 -2.95 -8.65
C GLN A 90 11.36 -2.47 -9.53
N THR A 91 11.70 -1.18 -9.50
CA THR A 91 12.87 -0.62 -10.21
C THR A 91 14.21 -0.96 -9.54
N LEU A 92 14.17 -1.47 -8.30
CA LEU A 92 15.35 -1.77 -7.49
C LEU A 92 15.75 -3.26 -7.59
N PRO A 93 17.02 -3.60 -7.23
CA PRO A 93 17.46 -4.98 -7.04
C PRO A 93 16.51 -5.75 -6.11
N VAL A 94 16.30 -7.03 -6.43
CA VAL A 94 15.31 -7.92 -5.78
C VAL A 94 15.46 -7.98 -4.26
N ASP A 95 16.70 -8.02 -3.77
CA ASP A 95 17.06 -8.09 -2.35
C ASP A 95 16.78 -6.78 -1.57
N LYS A 96 16.62 -5.65 -2.27
CA LYS A 96 16.34 -4.34 -1.66
C LYS A 96 14.86 -4.00 -1.60
N ARG A 97 14.01 -4.63 -2.42
CA ARG A 97 12.61 -4.22 -2.63
C ARG A 97 11.79 -4.14 -1.35
N ALA A 98 11.78 -5.22 -0.56
CA ALA A 98 11.00 -5.28 0.67
C ALA A 98 11.45 -4.24 1.72
N SER A 99 12.76 -4.00 1.86
CA SER A 99 13.28 -2.99 2.78
C SER A 99 13.06 -1.55 2.32
N THR A 100 13.11 -1.29 1.02
CA THR A 100 12.72 0.01 0.47
C THR A 100 11.23 0.27 0.72
N MET A 101 10.36 -0.72 0.47
CA MET A 101 8.92 -0.57 0.76
C MET A 101 8.64 -0.35 2.25
N TRP A 102 9.35 -1.08 3.11
CA TRP A 102 9.29 -0.85 4.56
C TRP A 102 9.66 0.59 4.91
N THR A 103 10.81 1.07 4.40
CA THR A 103 11.30 2.43 4.67
C THR A 103 10.31 3.49 4.21
N LEU A 104 9.79 3.39 2.98
CA LEU A 104 8.80 4.35 2.47
C LEU A 104 7.50 4.33 3.28
N THR A 105 7.09 3.15 3.74
CA THR A 105 5.93 3.02 4.63
C THR A 105 6.19 3.71 5.97
N GLN A 106 7.39 3.58 6.55
CA GLN A 106 7.74 4.28 7.79
C GLN A 106 7.74 5.80 7.61
N ILE A 107 8.25 6.31 6.48
CA ILE A 107 8.21 7.75 6.17
C ILE A 107 6.77 8.25 6.10
N LYS A 108 5.90 7.55 5.35
CA LYS A 108 4.47 7.87 5.29
C LYS A 108 3.83 7.87 6.67
N THR A 109 4.01 6.80 7.44
CA THR A 109 3.38 6.67 8.76
C THR A 109 3.88 7.75 9.72
N GLY A 110 5.17 8.05 9.70
CA GLY A 110 5.75 9.12 10.50
C GLY A 110 5.21 10.50 10.12
N GLU A 111 5.06 10.79 8.82
CA GLU A 111 4.48 12.05 8.36
C GLU A 111 3.00 12.17 8.73
N ALA A 112 2.21 11.12 8.49
CA ALA A 112 0.81 11.08 8.88
C ALA A 112 0.62 11.30 10.39
N GLN A 113 1.49 10.71 11.23
CA GLN A 113 1.43 10.89 12.67
C GLN A 113 1.67 12.35 13.08
N LYS A 114 2.67 13.03 12.49
CA LYS A 114 2.89 14.46 12.76
C LYS A 114 1.68 15.32 12.40
N LEU A 115 0.99 15.00 11.30
CA LEU A 115 -0.22 15.71 10.91
C LEU A 115 -1.34 15.49 11.92
N VAL A 116 -1.52 14.25 12.39
CA VAL A 116 -2.46 13.91 13.48
C VAL A 116 -2.15 14.71 14.75
N ASP A 117 -0.88 14.77 15.14
CA ASP A 117 -0.45 15.48 16.35
C ASP A 117 -0.78 16.97 16.25
N ILE A 118 -0.47 17.62 15.11
CA ILE A 118 -0.80 19.03 14.87
C ILE A 118 -2.32 19.28 14.92
N VAL A 119 -3.15 18.40 14.35
CA VAL A 119 -4.61 18.53 14.45
C VAL A 119 -5.07 18.44 15.90
N ARG A 120 -4.53 17.48 16.66
CA ARG A 120 -4.91 17.27 18.07
C ARG A 120 -4.40 18.36 19.00
N GLU A 121 -3.29 19.03 18.67
CA GLU A 121 -2.83 20.23 19.39
C GLU A 121 -3.87 21.35 19.30
N HIS A 122 -4.55 21.51 18.15
CA HIS A 122 -5.57 22.53 17.94
C HIS A 122 -6.98 22.08 18.37
N ASN A 123 -7.28 20.79 18.26
CA ASN A 123 -8.52 20.17 18.70
C ASN A 123 -8.25 18.80 19.35
N PRO A 124 -8.05 18.73 20.68
CA PRO A 124 -7.72 17.48 21.38
C PRO A 124 -8.81 16.40 21.29
N THR A 125 -10.05 16.78 20.98
CA THR A 125 -11.18 15.84 20.87
C THR A 125 -11.39 15.30 19.46
N TRP A 126 -10.62 15.79 18.49
CA TRP A 126 -10.72 15.41 17.08
C TRP A 126 -10.49 13.91 16.85
N LYS A 127 -11.32 13.33 15.98
CA LYS A 127 -11.21 11.94 15.51
C LYS A 127 -11.01 11.89 13.99
N HIS A 128 -10.38 10.82 13.53
CA HIS A 128 -10.17 10.59 12.10
C HIS A 128 -11.49 10.67 11.31
N GLY A 129 -11.48 11.42 10.21
CA GLY A 129 -12.64 11.67 9.36
C GLY A 129 -13.47 12.89 9.75
N GLU A 130 -13.25 13.48 10.93
CA GLU A 130 -13.87 14.75 11.29
C GLU A 130 -13.17 15.91 10.59
N PRO A 131 -13.91 16.94 10.13
CA PRO A 131 -13.29 18.07 9.45
C PRO A 131 -12.38 18.87 10.40
N PHE A 132 -11.30 19.43 9.85
CA PHE A 132 -10.42 20.38 10.50
C PHE A 132 -10.05 21.51 9.53
N ASP A 133 -9.60 22.65 10.05
CA ASP A 133 -9.06 23.73 9.21
C ASP A 133 -7.66 23.38 8.71
N PRO A 134 -7.41 23.22 7.39
CA PRO A 134 -6.07 22.91 6.88
C PRO A 134 -5.03 24.01 7.12
N SER A 135 -5.47 25.23 7.46
CA SER A 135 -4.56 26.36 7.71
C SER A 135 -3.62 26.13 8.90
N ILE A 136 -3.98 25.24 9.83
CA ILE A 136 -3.15 24.84 10.99
C ILE A 136 -1.78 24.29 10.57
N PHE A 137 -1.66 23.77 9.34
CA PHE A 137 -0.39 23.22 8.83
C PHE A 137 0.52 24.24 8.15
N LYS A 138 0.08 25.49 7.97
CA LYS A 138 0.79 26.50 7.16
C LYS A 138 2.26 26.64 7.55
N ASN A 139 2.55 26.72 8.85
CA ASN A 139 3.92 26.85 9.35
C ASN A 139 4.71 25.55 9.14
N TYR A 140 4.11 24.40 9.45
CA TYR A 140 4.77 23.11 9.29
C TYR A 140 5.18 22.85 7.83
N PHE A 141 4.32 23.21 6.88
CA PHE A 141 4.54 23.08 5.45
C PHE A 141 5.58 24.05 4.89
N SER A 142 5.66 25.28 5.41
CA SER A 142 6.65 26.26 4.94
C SER A 142 8.09 25.85 5.29
N TYR A 143 8.31 25.18 6.41
CA TYR A 143 9.63 24.66 6.78
C TYR A 143 10.05 23.43 5.96
N THR A 144 9.09 22.76 5.30
CA THR A 144 9.31 21.44 4.69
C THR A 144 8.95 21.41 3.20
N GLY A 145 8.85 22.57 2.54
CA GLY A 145 8.81 22.66 1.08
C GLY A 145 7.54 22.12 0.39
N PHE A 146 6.36 22.20 1.02
CA PHE A 146 5.11 21.73 0.40
C PHE A 146 4.57 22.73 -0.65
N ASP A 147 4.50 22.32 -1.93
CA ASP A 147 3.76 23.09 -2.95
C ASP A 147 2.28 22.72 -2.93
N LYS A 148 1.43 23.70 -2.60
CA LYS A 148 -0.03 23.59 -2.58
C LYS A 148 -0.69 23.66 -3.97
N ARG A 149 0.10 23.78 -5.04
CA ARG A 149 -0.37 23.96 -6.44
C ARG A 149 -0.44 22.67 -7.25
N VAL A 150 -0.19 21.51 -6.63
CA VAL A 150 -0.38 20.17 -7.21
C VAL A 150 -1.64 19.51 -6.68
#